data_AF-A0A956NDX2-F1
#
_entry.id   AF-A0A956NDX2-F1
#
_cell.length_a   1.000
_cell.length_b   1.000
_cell.length_c   1.000
_cell.angle_alpha   90.00
_cell.angle_beta   90.00
_cell.angle_gamma   90.00
#
_symmetry.space_group_name_H-M   'P 1'
#
loop_
_entity.id
_entity.type
_entity.pdbx_description
1 polymer ?
#
loop_
_entity_poly.entity_id
_entity_poly.type
_entity_poly.pdbx_seq_one_letter_code
_entity_poly.pdbx_strand_id
1 'polypeptide(L)'
;MTQKTLPKLRLLVVDDENVVRDSLSSWFEEDGHTVQSAPDAREALRLLKESPWDAALVDIKMPGMDGLELLRRVREASPSTRVIIMTAFASVDTAVQALKDGAYDYVTKPFDPEQLTHLIRNIAEHRDLEQENRHLRDHLASVVKPQPILGTSPAILRACELIQTVA
;
A
#
# COMPACT_ATOMS: atom_id res chain seq x y z
N MET A 1 -2.24 17.15 24.32
CA MET A 1 -1.89 15.94 23.56
C MET A 1 -2.24 16.22 22.11
N THR A 2 -1.25 16.44 21.26
CA THR A 2 -1.45 16.74 19.84
C THR A 2 -1.97 15.46 19.18
N GLN A 3 -3.25 15.42 18.82
CA GLN A 3 -3.76 14.32 17.99
C GLN A 3 -3.05 14.42 16.64
N LYS A 4 -2.15 13.46 16.39
CA LYS A 4 -1.53 13.27 15.07
C LYS A 4 -2.66 12.86 14.13
N THR A 5 -3.07 13.76 13.24
CA THR A 5 -4.06 13.44 12.20
C THR A 5 -3.50 12.29 11.36
N LEU A 6 -4.25 11.18 11.28
CA LEU A 6 -3.83 10.05 10.47
C LEU A 6 -3.81 10.45 8.99
N PRO A 7 -2.81 9.99 8.22
CA PRO A 7 -2.72 10.30 6.80
C PRO A 7 -3.93 9.74 6.06
N LYS A 8 -4.44 10.53 5.11
CA LYS A 8 -5.57 10.13 4.28
C LYS A 8 -5.16 8.99 3.34
N LEU A 9 -5.75 7.80 3.56
CA LEU A 9 -5.58 6.64 2.70
C LEU A 9 -6.64 6.61 1.59
N ARG A 10 -6.31 5.94 0.48
CA ARG A 10 -7.23 5.51 -0.57
C ARG A 10 -7.50 4.03 -0.42
N LEU A 11 -8.75 3.70 -0.10
CA LEU A 11 -9.20 2.34 0.21
C LEU A 11 -10.18 1.85 -0.87
N LEU A 12 -9.98 0.62 -1.33
CA LEU A 12 -10.90 -0.08 -2.22
C LEU A 12 -11.65 -1.16 -1.43
N VAL A 13 -12.97 -1.13 -1.43
CA VAL A 13 -13.80 -2.18 -0.79
C VAL A 13 -14.43 -3.05 -1.87
N VAL A 14 -14.16 -4.35 -1.86
CA VAL A 14 -14.64 -5.30 -2.86
C VAL A 14 -15.47 -6.38 -2.17
N ASP A 15 -16.76 -6.40 -2.46
CA ASP A 15 -17.73 -7.29 -1.83
C ASP A 15 -18.96 -7.38 -2.73
N ASP A 16 -19.62 -8.53 -2.87
CA ASP A 16 -20.84 -8.62 -3.67
C ASP A 16 -22.06 -8.08 -2.91
N GLU A 17 -22.02 -8.04 -1.58
CA GLU A 17 -23.09 -7.54 -0.73
C GLU A 17 -23.07 -6.00 -0.64
N ASN A 18 -24.11 -5.33 -1.17
CA ASN A 18 -24.18 -3.88 -1.16
C ASN A 18 -24.16 -3.29 0.25
N VAL A 19 -24.82 -3.96 1.20
CA VAL A 19 -24.89 -3.51 2.60
C VAL A 19 -23.51 -3.46 3.23
N VAL A 20 -22.64 -4.44 2.93
CA VAL A 20 -21.27 -4.48 3.45
C VAL A 20 -20.43 -3.36 2.83
N ARG A 21 -20.53 -3.16 1.51
CA ARG A 21 -19.82 -2.08 0.82
C ARG A 21 -20.22 -0.71 1.35
N ASP A 22 -21.51 -0.44 1.49
CA ASP A 22 -22.03 0.85 1.97
C ASP A 22 -21.58 1.09 3.41
N SER A 23 -21.71 0.09 4.28
CA SER A 23 -21.32 0.21 5.70
C SER A 23 -19.83 0.48 5.87
N LEU A 24 -18.96 -0.27 5.19
CA LEU A 24 -17.51 -0.07 5.25
C LEU A 24 -17.10 1.27 4.62
N SER A 25 -17.73 1.65 3.51
CA SER A 25 -17.41 2.91 2.83
C SER A 25 -17.75 4.11 3.71
N SER A 26 -18.97 4.17 4.26
CA SER A 26 -19.37 5.25 5.16
C SER A 26 -18.46 5.33 6.38
N TRP A 27 -18.13 4.19 6.98
CA TRP A 27 -17.28 4.17 8.16
C TRP A 27 -15.86 4.68 7.88
N PHE A 28 -15.21 4.20 6.82
CA PHE A 28 -13.87 4.69 6.47
C PHE A 28 -13.85 6.14 5.99
N GLU A 29 -14.93 6.62 5.38
CA GLU A 29 -15.09 8.03 5.04
C GLU A 29 -15.24 8.92 6.27
N GLU A 30 -15.95 8.46 7.31
CA GLU A 30 -16.02 9.12 8.62
C GLU A 30 -14.64 9.20 9.30
N ASP A 31 -13.81 8.16 9.14
CA ASP A 31 -12.40 8.16 9.57
C ASP A 31 -11.50 9.06 8.69
N GLY A 32 -12.06 9.73 7.68
CA GLY A 32 -11.38 10.72 6.84
C GLY A 32 -10.62 10.12 5.65
N HIS A 33 -10.82 8.84 5.33
CA HIS A 33 -10.21 8.18 4.17
C HIS A 33 -10.99 8.48 2.88
N THR A 34 -10.38 8.16 1.73
CA THR A 34 -11.07 8.18 0.43
C THR A 34 -11.40 6.74 0.08
N VAL A 35 -12.68 6.43 -0.09
CA VAL A 35 -13.12 5.06 -0.36
C VAL A 35 -13.76 4.98 -1.73
N GLN A 36 -13.52 3.89 -2.45
CA GLN A 36 -14.39 3.45 -3.52
C GLN A 36 -14.75 1.99 -3.29
N SER A 37 -15.92 1.59 -3.78
CA SER A 37 -16.39 0.24 -3.63
C SER A 37 -16.62 -0.42 -5.00
N ALA A 38 -16.42 -1.73 -5.08
CA ALA A 38 -16.59 -2.54 -6.26
C ALA A 38 -17.47 -3.76 -5.94
N PRO A 39 -18.50 -4.07 -6.74
CA PRO A 39 -19.40 -5.18 -6.48
C PRO A 39 -18.79 -6.54 -6.86
N ASP A 40 -17.70 -6.55 -7.61
CA ASP A 40 -17.05 -7.76 -8.08
C ASP A 40 -15.57 -7.52 -8.38
N ALA A 41 -14.84 -8.61 -8.59
CA ALA A 41 -13.42 -8.57 -8.86
C ALA A 41 -13.06 -7.93 -10.21
N ARG A 42 -13.95 -7.94 -11.21
CA ARG A 42 -13.69 -7.33 -12.51
C ARG A 42 -13.66 -5.81 -12.38
N GLU A 43 -14.64 -5.25 -11.67
CA GLU A 43 -14.70 -3.83 -11.39
C GLU A 43 -13.55 -3.40 -10.47
N ALA A 44 -13.20 -4.22 -9.48
CA ALA A 44 -12.02 -3.97 -8.65
C ALA A 44 -10.74 -3.87 -9.48
N LEU A 45 -10.51 -4.80 -10.41
CA LEU A 45 -9.34 -4.78 -11.31
C LEU A 45 -9.35 -3.57 -12.25
N ARG A 46 -10.52 -3.08 -12.66
CA ARG A 46 -10.64 -1.84 -13.45
C ARG A 46 -10.17 -0.65 -12.63
N LEU A 47 -10.69 -0.49 -11.41
CA LEU A 47 -10.34 0.61 -10.49
C LEU A 47 -8.86 0.57 -10.07
N LEU A 48 -8.29 -0.62 -9.87
CA LEU A 48 -6.87 -0.81 -9.54
C LEU A 48 -5.93 -0.39 -10.67
N LYS A 49 -6.39 -0.42 -11.94
CA LYS A 49 -5.61 0.04 -13.09
C LYS A 49 -5.67 1.54 -13.31
N GLU A 50 -6.78 2.17 -12.92
CA GLU A 50 -7.02 3.61 -13.14
C GLU A 50 -6.34 4.48 -12.08
N SER A 51 -5.98 3.91 -10.93
CA SER A 51 -5.54 4.67 -9.78
C SER A 51 -4.71 3.85 -8.81
N PRO A 52 -3.72 4.47 -8.12
CA PRO A 52 -3.02 3.81 -7.03
C PRO A 52 -3.90 3.74 -5.77
N TRP A 53 -3.83 2.59 -5.10
CA TRP A 53 -4.57 2.29 -3.87
C TRP A 53 -3.61 1.93 -2.75
N ASP A 54 -3.88 2.42 -1.54
CA ASP A 54 -3.07 2.09 -0.36
C ASP A 54 -3.45 0.72 0.19
N ALA A 55 -4.74 0.45 0.26
CA ALA A 55 -5.26 -0.86 0.64
C ALA A 55 -6.52 -1.25 -0.13
N ALA A 56 -6.73 -2.55 -0.27
CA ALA A 56 -7.94 -3.15 -0.83
C ALA A 56 -8.49 -4.19 0.14
N LEU A 57 -9.73 -4.02 0.58
CA LEU A 57 -10.46 -4.98 1.39
C LEU A 57 -11.28 -5.86 0.44
N VAL A 58 -11.06 -7.16 0.44
CA VAL A 58 -11.59 -8.06 -0.59
C VAL A 58 -12.30 -9.24 0.04
N ASP A 59 -13.58 -9.44 -0.28
CA ASP A 59 -14.29 -10.66 0.10
C ASP A 59 -13.78 -11.88 -0.70
N ILE A 60 -13.64 -13.04 -0.04
CA ILE A 60 -13.26 -14.29 -0.72
C ILE A 60 -14.37 -14.77 -1.66
N LYS A 61 -15.61 -14.81 -1.17
CA LYS A 61 -16.71 -15.48 -1.85
C LYS A 61 -17.50 -14.49 -2.69
N MET A 62 -16.97 -14.18 -3.87
CA MET A 62 -17.69 -13.37 -4.86
C MET A 62 -18.11 -14.22 -6.07
N PRO A 63 -19.26 -13.91 -6.69
CA PRO A 63 -19.64 -14.51 -7.97
C PRO A 63 -18.59 -14.27 -9.06
N GLY A 64 -18.29 -15.32 -9.83
CA GLY A 64 -17.35 -15.26 -10.94
C GLY A 64 -15.90 -15.51 -10.53
N MET A 65 -15.23 -14.53 -9.92
CA MET A 65 -13.82 -14.60 -9.55
C MET A 65 -13.66 -14.54 -8.03
N ASP A 66 -12.93 -15.51 -7.48
CA ASP A 66 -12.62 -15.62 -6.06
C ASP A 66 -11.67 -14.47 -5.62
N GLY A 67 -11.87 -13.96 -4.40
CA GLY A 67 -11.00 -12.97 -3.77
C GLY A 67 -9.53 -13.40 -3.69
N LEU A 68 -9.24 -14.71 -3.55
CA LEU A 68 -7.84 -15.21 -3.62
C LEU A 68 -7.24 -15.08 -5.01
N GLU A 69 -8.04 -15.27 -6.06
CA GLU A 69 -7.60 -15.06 -7.43
C GLU A 69 -7.40 -13.56 -7.73
N LEU A 70 -8.29 -12.71 -7.21
CA LEU A 70 -8.13 -11.26 -7.25
C LEU A 70 -6.82 -10.83 -6.57
N LEU A 71 -6.53 -11.31 -5.36
CA LEU A 71 -5.29 -11.04 -4.62
C LEU A 71 -4.05 -11.29 -5.48
N ARG A 72 -3.96 -12.44 -6.16
CA ARG A 72 -2.82 -12.76 -7.02
C ARG A 72 -2.66 -11.75 -8.16
N ARG A 73 -3.77 -11.37 -8.80
CA ARG A 73 -3.78 -10.35 -9.86
C ARG A 73 -3.42 -8.96 -9.36
N VAL A 74 -3.90 -8.57 -8.17
CA VAL A 74 -3.52 -7.28 -7.56
C VAL A 74 -2.03 -7.24 -7.27
N ARG A 75 -1.46 -8.33 -6.76
CA ARG A 75 -0.02 -8.41 -6.47
C ARG A 75 0.85 -8.28 -7.72
N GLU A 76 0.38 -8.75 -8.88
CA GLU A 76 1.07 -8.57 -10.16
C GLU A 76 0.91 -7.15 -10.72
N ALA A 77 -0.30 -6.57 -10.63
CA ALA A 77 -0.63 -5.28 -11.25
C ALA A 77 -0.25 -4.05 -10.40
N SER A 78 -0.40 -4.15 -9.07
CA SER A 78 -0.15 -3.08 -8.11
C SER A 78 0.48 -3.64 -6.81
N PRO A 79 1.78 -3.96 -6.83
CA PRO A 79 2.47 -4.57 -5.68
C PRO A 79 2.49 -3.70 -4.42
N SER A 80 2.29 -2.38 -4.55
CA SER A 80 2.24 -1.44 -3.43
C SER A 80 0.90 -1.44 -2.69
N THR A 81 -0.16 -1.99 -3.30
CA THR A 81 -1.50 -2.04 -2.69
C THR A 81 -1.57 -3.19 -1.70
N ARG A 82 -1.88 -2.87 -0.45
CA ARG A 82 -2.00 -3.87 0.62
C ARG A 82 -3.39 -4.51 0.58
N VAL A 83 -3.46 -5.81 0.29
CA VAL A 83 -4.73 -6.51 0.18
C VAL A 83 -5.09 -7.16 1.52
N ILE A 84 -6.24 -6.80 2.07
CA ILE A 84 -6.83 -7.41 3.27
C ILE A 84 -7.96 -8.32 2.80
N ILE A 85 -7.88 -9.60 3.13
CA ILE A 85 -8.92 -10.56 2.78
C ILE A 85 -10.01 -10.57 3.85
N MET A 86 -11.27 -10.52 3.44
CA MET A 86 -12.44 -10.60 4.29
C MET A 86 -13.23 -11.86 3.95
N THR A 87 -13.78 -12.57 4.94
CA THR A 87 -14.72 -13.67 4.63
C THR A 87 -15.60 -14.04 5.83
N ALA A 88 -16.83 -14.46 5.55
CA ALA A 88 -17.69 -15.12 6.54
C ALA A 88 -17.33 -16.61 6.76
N PHE A 89 -16.62 -17.24 5.82
CA PHE A 89 -16.27 -18.65 5.89
C PHE A 89 -14.79 -18.84 6.16
N ALA A 90 -14.39 -18.45 7.37
CA ALA A 90 -13.00 -18.53 7.74
C ALA A 90 -12.55 -19.97 7.97
N SER A 91 -11.51 -20.37 7.25
CA SER A 91 -10.79 -21.62 7.51
C SER A 91 -9.30 -21.34 7.69
N VAL A 92 -8.62 -22.21 8.43
CA VAL A 92 -7.16 -22.12 8.59
C VAL A 92 -6.48 -22.23 7.22
N ASP A 93 -6.98 -23.10 6.34
CA ASP A 93 -6.40 -23.31 5.01
C ASP A 93 -6.51 -22.07 4.13
N THR A 94 -7.67 -21.39 4.10
CA THR A 94 -7.87 -20.16 3.32
C THR A 94 -7.03 -19.00 3.87
N ALA A 95 -6.92 -18.87 5.19
CA ALA A 95 -6.08 -17.85 5.82
C ALA A 95 -4.59 -18.08 5.50
N VAL A 96 -4.11 -19.31 5.64
CA VAL A 96 -2.72 -19.67 5.31
C VAL A 96 -2.45 -19.44 3.82
N GLN A 97 -3.39 -19.81 2.95
CA GLN A 97 -3.23 -19.61 1.52
C GLN A 97 -3.21 -18.12 1.14
N ALA A 98 -4.09 -17.30 1.72
CA ALA A 98 -4.10 -15.85 1.52
C ALA A 98 -2.76 -15.20 1.90
N LEU A 99 -2.21 -15.55 3.07
CA LEU A 99 -0.92 -15.02 3.53
C LEU A 99 0.25 -15.48 2.62
N LYS A 100 0.25 -16.75 2.19
CA LYS A 100 1.23 -17.25 1.20
C LYS A 100 1.10 -16.52 -0.14
N ASP A 101 -0.12 -16.17 -0.51
CA ASP A 101 -0.44 -15.38 -1.69
C ASP A 101 -0.25 -13.87 -1.49
N GLY A 102 0.38 -13.46 -0.38
CA GLY A 102 0.85 -12.09 -0.17
C GLY A 102 -0.25 -11.13 0.28
N ALA A 103 -1.35 -11.64 0.84
CA ALA A 103 -2.28 -10.79 1.57
C ALA A 103 -1.54 -10.10 2.72
N TYR A 104 -1.86 -8.83 2.96
CA TYR A 104 -1.34 -8.06 4.08
C TYR A 104 -1.92 -8.59 5.39
N ASP A 105 -3.23 -8.84 5.40
CA ASP A 105 -3.91 -9.44 6.55
C ASP A 105 -5.19 -10.17 6.11
N TYR A 106 -5.81 -10.84 7.06
CA TYR A 106 -7.00 -11.66 6.91
C TYR A 106 -7.98 -11.41 8.06
N VAL A 107 -9.21 -11.02 7.74
CA VAL A 107 -10.26 -10.64 8.69
C VAL A 107 -11.50 -11.50 8.47
N THR A 108 -12.12 -11.94 9.57
CA THR A 108 -13.35 -12.75 9.53
C THR A 108 -14.58 -11.88 9.73
N LYS A 109 -15.63 -12.10 8.93
CA LYS A 109 -16.95 -11.49 9.15
C LYS A 109 -17.71 -12.29 10.24
N PRO A 110 -18.45 -11.63 11.16
CA PRO A 110 -18.54 -10.18 11.34
C PRO A 110 -17.22 -9.61 11.87
N PHE A 111 -16.77 -8.48 11.31
CA PHE A 111 -15.52 -7.85 11.69
C PHE A 111 -15.69 -6.99 12.95
N ASP A 112 -14.68 -7.02 13.82
CA ASP A 112 -14.58 -6.10 14.95
C ASP A 112 -14.16 -4.71 14.43
N PRO A 113 -14.96 -3.66 14.64
CA PRO A 113 -14.61 -2.33 14.21
C PRO A 113 -13.24 -1.85 14.72
N GLU A 114 -12.92 -2.16 15.97
CA GLU A 114 -11.64 -1.75 16.56
C GLU A 114 -10.47 -2.42 15.84
N GLN A 115 -10.58 -3.73 15.57
CA GLN A 115 -9.57 -4.48 14.84
C GLN A 115 -9.31 -3.89 13.45
N LEU A 116 -10.36 -3.59 12.69
CA LEU A 116 -10.19 -3.09 11.33
C LEU A 116 -9.66 -1.64 11.33
N THR A 117 -10.10 -0.77 12.24
CA THR A 117 -9.48 0.56 12.41
C THR A 117 -7.99 0.44 12.76
N HIS A 118 -7.62 -0.49 13.63
CA HIS A 118 -6.20 -0.73 13.97
C HIS A 118 -5.40 -1.17 12.74
N LEU A 119 -5.94 -2.06 11.91
CA LEU A 119 -5.29 -2.49 10.67
C LEU A 119 -5.07 -1.34 9.70
N ILE A 120 -6.12 -0.55 9.43
CA ILE A 120 -6.03 0.59 8.53
C ILE A 120 -5.04 1.65 9.06
N ARG A 121 -5.02 1.87 10.38
CA ARG A 121 -4.04 2.76 11.02
C ARG A 121 -2.61 2.31 10.82
N ASN A 122 -2.33 1.02 11.00
CA ASN A 122 -0.99 0.45 10.79
C ASN A 122 -0.54 0.62 9.32
N ILE A 123 -1.46 0.46 8.37
CA ILE A 123 -1.20 0.71 6.95
C ILE A 123 -0.84 2.18 6.70
N ALA A 124 -1.60 3.11 7.29
CA ALA A 124 -1.36 4.54 7.22
C ALA A 124 0.02 4.91 7.76
N GLU A 125 0.38 4.42 8.95
CA GLU A 125 1.67 4.69 9.59
C GLU A 125 2.84 4.13 8.78
N HIS A 126 2.73 2.90 8.26
CA HIS A 126 3.76 2.32 7.39
C HIS A 126 3.91 3.10 6.08
N ARG A 127 2.82 3.56 5.47
CA ARG A 127 2.87 4.38 4.26
C ARG A 127 3.60 5.70 4.53
N ASP A 128 3.28 6.39 5.62
CA ASP A 128 3.94 7.65 5.97
C ASP A 128 5.44 7.46 6.21
N LEU A 129 5.82 6.42 6.96
CA LEU A 129 7.23 6.08 7.20
C LEU A 129 7.97 5.77 5.90
N GLU A 130 7.36 5.01 4.99
CA GLU A 130 7.94 4.72 3.68
C GLU A 130 8.10 5.96 2.80
N GLN A 131 7.15 6.90 2.87
CA GLN A 131 7.22 8.18 2.15
C GLN A 131 8.30 9.09 2.72
N GLU A 132 8.37 9.23 4.05
CA GLU A 132 9.39 10.01 4.74
C GLU A 132 10.79 9.44 4.48
N ASN A 133 10.95 8.12 4.53
CA ASN A 133 12.23 7.47 4.24
C ASN A 133 12.69 7.72 2.81
N ARG A 134 11.78 7.67 1.82
CA ARG A 134 12.05 8.04 0.43
C ARG A 134 12.50 9.50 0.33
N HIS A 135 11.74 10.40 0.95
CA HIS A 135 12.03 11.83 0.93
C HIS A 135 13.41 12.16 1.49
N LEU A 136 13.78 11.57 2.64
CA LEU A 136 15.09 11.74 3.25
C LEU A 136 16.23 11.19 2.38
N ARG A 137 16.03 10.03 1.74
CA ARG A 137 17.01 9.44 0.81
C ARG A 137 17.21 10.32 -0.42
N ASP A 138 16.15 10.89 -0.97
CA ASP A 138 16.22 11.78 -2.13
C ASP A 138 16.98 13.08 -1.78
N HIS A 139 16.76 13.64 -0.59
CA HIS A 139 17.52 14.80 -0.11
C HIS A 139 19.00 14.49 0.07
N LEU A 140 19.36 13.37 0.71
CA LEU A 140 20.75 12.96 0.84
C LEU A 140 21.42 12.76 -0.52
N ALA A 141 20.73 12.13 -1.48
CA ALA A 141 21.26 11.95 -2.83
C ALA A 141 21.55 13.29 -3.54
N SER A 142 20.80 14.34 -3.23
CA SER A 142 21.06 15.69 -3.76
C SER A 142 22.29 16.37 -3.14
N VAL A 143 22.59 16.07 -1.87
CA VAL A 143 23.74 16.61 -1.12
C VAL A 143 25.05 15.86 -1.46
N VAL A 144 24.96 14.58 -1.81
CA VAL A 144 26.12 13.70 -2.08
C VAL A 144 26.56 13.76 -3.55
N LYS A 145 25.94 14.56 -4.42
CA LYS A 145 26.55 14.82 -5.73
C LYS A 145 27.90 15.51 -5.51
N PRO A 146 29.04 14.90 -5.88
CA PRO A 146 30.31 15.62 -5.84
C PRO A 146 30.14 16.84 -6.74
N GLN A 147 30.24 18.04 -6.16
CA GLN A 147 30.35 19.23 -6.98
C GLN A 147 31.56 19.01 -7.90
N PRO A 148 31.43 19.24 -9.22
CA PRO A 148 32.59 19.20 -10.08
C PRO A 148 33.62 20.14 -9.48
N ILE A 149 34.84 19.65 -9.27
CA ILE A 149 35.91 20.47 -8.69
C ILE A 149 36.14 21.62 -9.68
N LEU A 150 35.63 22.81 -9.37
CA LEU A 150 35.78 24.01 -10.18
C LEU A 150 37.15 24.61 -9.87
N GLY A 151 38.19 24.07 -10.50
CA GLY A 151 39.53 24.61 -10.38
C GLY A 151 40.46 24.11 -11.48
N THR A 152 41.04 25.04 -12.23
CA THR A 152 42.03 24.78 -13.28
C THR A 152 43.47 24.88 -12.75
N SER A 153 43.66 24.96 -11.43
CA SER A 153 45.00 25.08 -10.86
C SER A 153 45.81 23.80 -11.11
N PRO A 154 47.14 23.90 -11.33
CA PRO A 154 47.99 22.71 -11.50
C PRO A 154 47.99 21.75 -10.31
N ALA A 155 47.66 22.23 -9.10
CA ALA A 155 47.52 21.39 -7.92
C ALA A 155 46.23 20.54 -7.95
N ILE A 156 45.13 21.12 -8.43
CA ILE A 156 43.83 20.44 -8.54
C ILE A 156 43.85 19.38 -9.64
N LEU A 157 44.44 19.67 -10.80
CA LEU A 157 44.55 18.70 -11.90
C LEU A 157 45.32 17.44 -11.50
N ARG A 158 46.44 17.60 -10.78
CA ARG A 158 47.23 16.47 -10.25
C ARG A 158 46.46 15.61 -9.24
N ALA A 159 45.64 16.25 -8.40
CA ALA A 159 44.80 15.52 -7.45
C ALA A 159 43.71 14.70 -8.17
N CYS A 160 43.10 15.24 -9.22
CA CYS A 160 42.12 14.53 -10.05
C CYS A 160 42.74 13.32 -10.80
N GLU A 161 43.95 13.45 -11.35
CA GLU A 161 44.67 12.33 -11.99
C GLU A 161 44.96 11.19 -11.01
N LEU A 162 45.41 11.52 -9.79
CA LEU A 162 45.67 10.52 -8.76
C LEU A 162 44.40 9.74 -8.39
N ILE A 163 43.26 10.43 -8.27
CA ILE A 163 41.97 9.79 -7.94
C ILE A 163 41.52 8.82 -9.05
N GLN A 164 41.75 9.16 -10.32
CA GLN A 164 41.41 8.28 -11.45
C GLN A 164 42.29 7.03 -11.55
N THR A 165 43.45 7.02 -10.89
CA THR A 165 44.41 5.89 -10.95
C THR A 165 44.05 4.78 -9.97
N VAL A 166 43.18 5.04 -8.98
CA VAL A 166 42.80 4.07 -7.91
C VAL A 166 41.37 3.51 -8.09
N ALA A 167 40.70 3.84 -9.20
CA ALA A 167 39.35 3.38 -9.54
C ALA A 167 39.35 2.16 -10.47
#